data_AF-A0A4Y2JTA0-F1
#
_entry.id   AF-A0A4Y2JTA0-F1
#
_cell.length_a   1.000
_cell.length_b   1.000
_cell.length_c   1.000
_cell.angle_alpha   90.00
_cell.angle_beta   90.00
_cell.angle_gamma   90.00
#
_symmetry.space_group_name_H-M   'P 1'
#
loop_
_entity.id
_entity.type
_entity.pdbx_description
1 polymer ?
#
loop_
_entity_poly.entity_id
_entity_poly.type
_entity_poly.pdbx_seq_one_letter_code
_entity_poly.pdbx_strand_id
1 'polypeptide(L)'
;MAQEATYRYQTVTVPDPEAANCLFVNGTLIHRSEFPNSTKVFEDKIDFNKVAIPLSELSKARGDLSSCCILIRKSKYIKKL
;
A
#
# COMPACT_ATOMS: atom_id res chain seq x y z
N MET A 1 8.00 -6.19 -35.68
CA MET A 1 7.76 -7.34 -34.79
C MET A 1 7.46 -6.78 -33.42
N ALA A 2 6.26 -6.99 -32.87
CA ALA A 2 5.91 -6.53 -31.52
C ALA A 2 6.50 -7.52 -30.50
N GLN A 3 7.26 -7.04 -29.52
CA GLN A 3 7.67 -7.86 -28.38
C GLN A 3 6.50 -7.95 -27.41
N GLU A 4 5.99 -9.16 -27.17
CA GLU A 4 5.07 -9.42 -26.06
C GLU A 4 5.85 -9.31 -24.75
N ALA A 5 5.52 -8.31 -23.94
CA ALA A 5 6.10 -8.18 -22.62
C ALA A 5 5.59 -9.31 -21.72
N THR A 6 6.42 -10.34 -21.48
CA THR A 6 6.10 -11.43 -20.56
C THR A 6 6.34 -11.00 -19.10
N TYR A 7 5.57 -10.02 -18.61
CA TYR A 7 5.62 -9.67 -17.19
C TYR A 7 4.83 -10.70 -16.38
N ARG A 8 5.51 -11.37 -15.43
CA ARG A 8 4.87 -12.25 -14.45
C ARG A 8 4.45 -11.43 -13.25
N TYR A 9 3.14 -11.22 -13.10
CA TYR A 9 2.58 -10.58 -11.92
C TYR A 9 2.34 -11.62 -10.82
N GLN A 10 2.56 -11.23 -9.58
CA GLN A 10 2.11 -11.97 -8.42
C GLN A 10 0.92 -11.24 -7.81
N THR A 11 -0.14 -12.00 -7.51
CA THR A 11 -1.36 -11.45 -6.92
C THR A 11 -1.41 -11.82 -5.44
N VAL A 12 -1.67 -10.81 -4.61
CA VAL A 12 -1.89 -11.01 -3.17
C VAL A 12 -3.37 -10.77 -2.89
N THR A 13 -4.07 -11.81 -2.47
CA THR A 13 -5.48 -11.76 -2.10
C THR A 13 -5.61 -11.68 -0.58
N VAL A 14 -6.36 -10.68 -0.11
CA VAL A 14 -6.66 -10.46 1.31
C VAL A 14 -8.15 -10.71 1.60
N PRO A 15 -8.50 -11.18 2.81
CA PRO A 15 -9.89 -11.46 3.18
C PRO A 15 -10.73 -10.19 3.37
N ASP A 16 -10.11 -9.09 3.83
CA ASP A 16 -10.83 -7.84 4.12
C ASP A 16 -10.68 -6.86 2.93
N PRO A 17 -11.78 -6.49 2.23
CA PRO A 17 -11.70 -5.61 1.06
C PRO A 17 -11.05 -4.25 1.36
N GLU A 18 -11.33 -3.71 2.54
CA GLU A 18 -10.77 -2.44 3.01
C GLU A 18 -9.26 -2.52 3.27
N ALA A 19 -8.73 -3.70 3.60
CA ALA A 19 -7.29 -3.89 3.80
C ALA A 19 -6.51 -3.90 2.48
N ALA A 20 -7.18 -4.09 1.33
CA ALA A 20 -6.54 -4.01 0.02
C ALA A 20 -6.10 -2.58 -0.33
N ASN A 21 -6.64 -1.55 0.35
CA ASN A 21 -6.17 -0.19 0.21
C ASN A 21 -4.83 -0.01 0.95
N CYS A 22 -3.73 -0.16 0.23
CA CYS A 22 -2.37 -0.06 0.73
C CYS A 22 -1.56 0.97 -0.08
N LEU A 23 -0.49 1.49 0.53
CA LEU A 23 0.48 2.35 -0.16
C LEU A 23 1.84 1.68 -0.20
N PHE A 24 2.48 1.68 -1.35
CA PHE A 24 3.86 1.21 -1.47
C PHE A 24 4.78 2.40 -1.73
N VAL A 25 5.61 2.72 -0.75
CA VAL A 25 6.47 3.92 -0.78
C VAL A 25 7.87 3.54 -0.33
N ASN A 26 8.88 3.85 -1.17
CA ASN A 26 10.30 3.62 -0.87
C ASN A 26 10.61 2.19 -0.36
N GLY A 27 10.02 1.16 -0.99
CA GLY A 27 10.25 -0.23 -0.59
C GLY A 27 9.48 -0.68 0.66
N THR A 28 8.56 0.15 1.16
CA THR A 28 7.75 -0.14 2.35
C THR A 28 6.28 -0.19 2.00
N LEU A 29 5.60 -1.26 2.42
CA LEU A 29 4.15 -1.39 2.36
C LEU A 29 3.54 -0.72 3.59
N ILE A 30 2.66 0.25 3.37
CA ILE A 30 1.84 0.85 4.40
C ILE A 30 0.44 0.25 4.26
N HIS A 31 -0.07 -0.37 5.32
CA HIS A 31 -1.38 -0.99 5.34
C HIS A 31 -2.15 -0.64 6.62
N ARG A 32 -3.46 -0.88 6.60
CA ARG A 32 -4.35 -0.67 7.75
C ARG A 32 -4.11 -1.74 8.82
N SER A 33 -4.00 -1.33 10.09
CA SER A 33 -3.75 -2.23 11.22
C SER A 33 -5.02 -2.87 11.79
N GLU A 34 -6.20 -2.39 11.41
CA GLU A 34 -7.48 -2.85 11.99
C GLU A 34 -7.93 -4.24 11.50
N PHE A 35 -7.23 -4.81 10.51
CA PHE A 35 -7.60 -6.07 9.86
C PHE A 35 -6.55 -7.15 10.16
N PRO A 36 -6.67 -7.88 11.28
CA PRO A 36 -5.65 -8.86 11.70
C PRO A 36 -5.53 -10.04 10.74
N ASN A 37 -6.64 -10.46 10.11
CA ASN A 37 -6.63 -11.57 9.14
C ASN A 37 -5.88 -11.18 7.87
N SER A 38 -6.13 -9.97 7.35
CA SER A 38 -5.37 -9.43 6.21
C SER A 38 -3.92 -9.13 6.56
N THR A 39 -3.64 -8.67 7.79
CA THR A 39 -2.27 -8.41 8.27
C THR A 39 -1.42 -9.68 8.22
N LYS A 40 -1.96 -10.82 8.66
CA LYS A 40 -1.27 -12.12 8.56
C LYS A 40 -0.91 -12.48 7.12
N VAL A 41 -1.80 -12.21 6.16
CA VAL A 41 -1.50 -12.44 4.74
C VAL A 41 -0.31 -11.59 4.27
N PHE A 42 -0.20 -10.34 4.73
CA PHE A 42 0.95 -9.50 4.41
C PHE A 42 2.22 -10.00 5.11
N GLU A 43 2.14 -10.49 6.34
CA GLU A 43 3.28 -11.09 7.04
C GLU A 43 3.80 -12.35 6.32
N ASP A 44 2.90 -13.19 5.84
CA ASP A 44 3.24 -14.49 5.22
C ASP A 44 3.70 -14.36 3.76
N LYS A 45 3.14 -13.41 2.99
CA LYS A 45 3.35 -13.33 1.53
C LYS A 45 4.25 -12.18 1.07
N ILE A 46 4.56 -11.23 1.94
CA ILE A 46 5.33 -10.02 1.56
C ILE A 46 6.66 -10.01 2.31
N ASP A 47 7.77 -10.02 1.58
CA ASP A 47 9.11 -10.05 2.18
C ASP A 47 9.71 -8.67 2.48
N PHE A 48 9.15 -7.60 1.93
CA PHE A 48 9.65 -6.24 2.16
C PHE A 48 9.11 -5.60 3.44
N ASN A 49 9.63 -4.42 3.77
CA ASN A 49 9.25 -3.66 4.95
C ASN A 49 7.74 -3.37 4.94
N LYS A 50 7.12 -3.49 6.11
CA LYS A 50 5.68 -3.27 6.31
C LYS A 50 5.48 -2.34 7.50
N VAL A 51 4.54 -1.41 7.36
CA VAL A 51 4.12 -0.49 8.42
C VAL A 51 2.61 -0.57 8.52
N ALA A 52 2.13 -0.99 9.68
CA ALA A 52 0.71 -1.01 10.00
C ALA A 52 0.32 0.32 10.65
N ILE A 53 -0.73 0.97 10.14
CA ILE A 53 -1.22 2.26 10.65
C ILE A 53 -2.72 2.14 10.98
N PRO A 54 -3.16 2.62 12.15
CA PRO A 54 -4.59 2.69 12.45
C PRO A 54 -5.23 3.84 11.67
N LEU A 55 -6.32 3.56 10.95
CA LEU A 55 -7.07 4.57 10.18
C LEU A 55 -8.53 4.74 10.61
N SER A 56 -8.91 4.17 11.76
CA SER A 56 -10.30 4.00 12.18
C SER A 56 -11.08 5.32 12.24
N GLU A 57 -10.43 6.41 12.66
CA GLU A 57 -11.05 7.74 12.73
C GLU A 57 -11.26 8.36 11.34
N LEU A 58 -10.34 8.11 10.41
CA LEU A 58 -10.39 8.66 9.06
C LEU A 58 -11.41 7.91 8.20
N SER A 59 -11.58 6.62 8.47
CA SER A 59 -12.63 5.80 7.86
C SER A 59 -14.04 6.30 8.21
N LYS A 60 -14.25 6.94 9.38
CA LYS A 60 -15.53 7.60 9.71
C LYS A 60 -15.87 8.73 8.74
N ALA A 61 -14.86 9.43 8.24
CA ALA A 61 -14.99 10.46 7.21
C ALA A 61 -15.01 9.89 5.77
N ARG A 62 -15.13 8.56 5.62
CA ARG A 62 -15.00 7.84 4.34
C ARG A 62 -13.65 8.05 3.67
N GLY A 63 -12.60 8.27 4.46
CA GLY A 63 -11.22 8.36 3.98
C GLY A 63 -10.49 7.02 4.09
N ASP A 64 -9.78 6.67 3.03
CA ASP A 64 -8.84 5.53 2.97
C ASP A 64 -7.39 6.05 2.87
N LEU A 65 -6.41 5.14 3.05
CA LEU A 65 -4.97 5.48 2.99
C LEU A 65 -4.63 6.23 1.69
N SER A 66 -5.13 5.74 0.55
CA SER A 66 -4.89 6.38 -0.76
C SER A 66 -5.49 7.78 -0.87
N SER A 67 -6.63 8.04 -0.23
CA SER A 67 -7.33 9.32 -0.31
C SER A 67 -6.63 10.42 0.51
N CYS A 68 -5.77 10.02 1.45
CA CYS A 68 -5.09 10.95 2.36
C CYS A 68 -3.65 11.26 1.94
N CYS A 69 -3.26 10.83 0.74
CA CYS A 69 -1.92 11.09 0.23
C CYS A 69 -1.98 11.51 -1.25
N ILE A 70 -1.02 12.36 -1.63
CA ILE A 70 -0.76 12.71 -3.02
C ILE A 70 0.71 12.37 -3.28
N LEU A 71 0.95 11.46 -4.22
CA LEU A 71 2.29 11.06 -4.59
C LEU A 71 2.89 12.12 -5.52
N ILE A 72 3.77 12.96 -4.96
CA ILE A 72 4.47 13.99 -5.71
C ILE A 72 5.85 13.45 -6.12
N ARG A 73 6.22 13.65 -7.39
CA ARG A 73 7.55 13.29 -7.88
C ARG A 73 8.60 14.09 -7.10
N LYS A 74 9.64 13.41 -6.60
CA LYS A 74 10.77 14.07 -5.95
C LYS A 74 11.41 15.08 -6.92
N SER A 75 11.19 16.37 -6.68
CA SER A 75 11.76 17.45 -7.47
C SER A 75 13.24 17.57 -7.17
N LYS A 76 14.08 17.64 -8.21
CA LYS A 76 15.52 17.87 -8.06
C LYS A 76 15.83 19.27 -7.49
N TYR A 77 14.86 20.18 -7.51
CA TYR A 77 15.02 21.59 -7.20
C TYR A 77 14.54 21.97 -5.79
N ILE A 78 13.70 21.15 -5.16
CA ILE A 78 13.28 21.37 -3.76
C ILE A 78 14.24 20.58 -2.88
N LYS A 79 15.34 21.22 -2.49
CA LYS A 79 16.40 20.55 -1.71
C LYS A 79 16.04 20.32 -0.24
N LYS A 80 15.01 20.98 0.29
CA LYS A 80 14.50 20.78 1.66
C LYS A 80 13.03 21.22 1.70
N LEU A 81 12.15 20.30 2.06
CA LEU A 81 10.85 20.57 2.69
C LEU A 81 10.93 19.91 4.06
#